data_AF-A0A9P9QYT0-F1
#
_entry.id   AF-A0A9P9QYT0-F1
#
_cell.length_a   1.000
_cell.length_b   1.000
_cell.length_c   1.000
_cell.angle_alpha   90.00
_cell.angle_beta   90.00
_cell.angle_gamma   90.00
#
_symmetry.space_group_name_H-M   'P 1'
#
loop_
_entity.id
_entity.type
_entity.pdbx_description
1 polymer ?
#
loop_
_entity_poly.entity_id
_entity_poly.type
_entity_poly.pdbx_seq_one_letter_code
_entity_poly.pdbx_strand_id
1 'polypeptide(L)'
;MAGQPSTSSTSCCTGQGTFTTLSKLWSSNGTPQPSTPLVNLPRTSSTRLSSTSSETILYLAYGSNLSAETFKGTRGIKPLSALNVHVPSLDLTFSLQGIPYVEPCFANTRYHIPPSSRSSTKTDYHKDRWTKGLIGVVYEVTPEDYRTIIATEGGGASYHDVIVPCYALPEGAKTVDPIPSGAPFKAHTLLRPEPTEEEHATDGIVRPDPSYAQASARYLKLITSGGEEHELPEEYMAYLYNIRPYTITTMRQRAGQAIIVTTWLPILLMLFGLGKVFADDEGKIPGWLASVMGVFTKALWAYYDLVLKKTFGDGERTIGEDGDEEEGGKRWCEERFGRKWCEKSVRLE
;
A
#
# COMPACT_ATOMS: atom_id res chain seq x y z
N MET A 1 -45.24 -35.46 34.61
CA MET A 1 -44.78 -35.61 33.21
C MET A 1 -45.36 -34.47 32.39
N ALA A 2 -44.58 -33.42 32.17
CA ALA A 2 -44.91 -32.34 31.24
C ALA A 2 -43.57 -31.82 30.70
N GLY A 3 -43.23 -32.19 29.47
CA GLY A 3 -42.00 -31.80 28.79
C GLY A 3 -42.13 -30.41 28.19
N GLN A 4 -41.07 -29.61 28.35
CA GLN A 4 -40.89 -28.35 27.63
C GLN A 4 -40.53 -28.60 26.16
N PRO A 5 -40.95 -27.74 25.21
CA PRO A 5 -40.36 -27.68 23.90
C PRO A 5 -39.21 -26.65 23.84
N SER A 6 -38.18 -27.08 23.12
CA SER A 6 -36.93 -26.43 22.75
C SER A 6 -37.08 -25.05 22.09
N THR A 7 -36.27 -24.09 22.54
CA THR A 7 -36.02 -22.80 21.87
C THR A 7 -35.00 -22.98 20.75
N SER A 8 -35.43 -22.79 19.50
CA SER A 8 -34.57 -22.64 18.33
C SER A 8 -33.92 -21.25 18.31
N SER A 9 -32.59 -21.22 18.22
CA SER A 9 -31.78 -20.02 18.06
C SER A 9 -31.82 -19.52 16.61
N THR A 10 -32.32 -18.30 16.41
CA THR A 10 -32.21 -17.59 15.13
C THR A 10 -30.92 -16.78 15.14
N SER A 11 -29.90 -17.26 14.42
CA SER A 11 -28.70 -16.49 14.09
C SER A 11 -29.09 -15.42 13.07
N CYS A 12 -29.02 -14.15 13.47
CA CYS A 12 -29.32 -13.02 12.59
C CYS A 12 -28.01 -12.48 12.00
N CYS A 13 -28.04 -12.30 10.69
CA CYS A 13 -26.96 -11.91 9.81
C CYS A 13 -26.37 -10.53 10.15
N THR A 14 -25.06 -10.45 10.29
CA THR A 14 -24.32 -9.18 10.36
C THR A 14 -23.21 -9.17 9.31
N GLY A 15 -23.58 -8.98 8.03
CA GLY A 15 -22.67 -9.07 6.89
C GLY A 15 -22.70 -7.87 5.92
N GLN A 16 -23.33 -6.76 6.29
CA GLN A 16 -23.58 -5.62 5.38
C GLN A 16 -22.46 -4.55 5.35
N GLY A 17 -21.36 -4.72 6.09
CA GLY A 17 -20.41 -3.64 6.37
C GLY A 17 -19.34 -3.30 5.33
N THR A 18 -19.08 -4.13 4.30
CA THR A 18 -17.83 -4.00 3.50
C THR A 18 -18.04 -3.76 1.99
N PHE A 19 -19.29 -3.71 1.50
CA PHE A 19 -19.58 -3.37 0.09
C PHE A 19 -19.20 -1.92 -0.25
N THR A 20 -19.09 -1.08 0.78
CA THR A 20 -18.68 0.30 0.68
C THR A 20 -17.17 0.47 0.51
N THR A 21 -16.32 -0.50 0.85
CA THR A 21 -14.86 -0.31 0.94
C THR A 21 -14.17 -0.08 -0.42
N LEU A 22 -14.37 -0.97 -1.41
CA LEU A 22 -13.72 -0.83 -2.74
C LEU A 22 -14.43 0.19 -3.65
N SER A 23 -15.75 0.32 -3.51
CA SER A 23 -16.53 1.37 -4.19
C SER A 23 -16.24 2.75 -3.62
N LYS A 24 -16.05 2.93 -2.29
CA LYS A 24 -15.61 4.19 -1.68
C LYS A 24 -14.13 4.51 -1.94
N LEU A 25 -13.26 3.50 -2.08
CA LEU A 25 -11.86 3.68 -2.50
C LEU A 25 -11.75 4.38 -3.86
N TRP A 26 -12.72 4.20 -4.76
CA TRP A 26 -12.76 4.86 -6.08
C TRP A 26 -13.81 5.98 -6.22
N SER A 27 -14.84 6.03 -5.38
CA SER A 27 -15.91 7.04 -5.46
C SER A 27 -15.68 8.27 -4.57
N SER A 28 -14.44 8.66 -4.24
CA SER A 28 -14.17 9.77 -3.33
C SER A 28 -14.45 11.16 -3.94
N ASN A 29 -15.71 11.44 -4.25
CA ASN A 29 -16.31 12.77 -4.13
C ASN A 29 -17.09 12.83 -2.80
N GLY A 30 -16.46 12.34 -1.72
CA GLY A 30 -17.02 12.43 -0.37
C GLY A 30 -16.72 13.81 0.21
N THR A 31 -17.77 14.57 0.49
CA THR A 31 -17.74 15.79 1.30
C THR A 31 -16.95 15.53 2.60
N PRO A 32 -16.08 16.45 3.07
CA PRO A 32 -15.32 16.25 4.30
C PRO A 32 -16.28 16.01 5.46
N GLN A 33 -16.32 14.78 5.97
CA GLN A 33 -16.95 14.47 7.23
C GLN A 33 -16.10 15.11 8.35
N PRO A 34 -16.73 15.73 9.38
CA PRO A 34 -16.00 16.31 10.49
C PRO A 34 -15.19 15.22 11.19
N SER A 35 -13.90 15.50 11.38
CA SER A 35 -12.95 14.60 12.04
C SER A 35 -13.44 14.26 13.44
N THR A 36 -13.82 13.00 13.65
CA THR A 36 -13.85 12.41 14.98
C THR A 36 -12.48 12.65 15.61
N PRO A 37 -12.38 13.18 16.85
CA PRO A 37 -11.09 13.45 17.47
C PRO A 37 -10.25 12.16 17.46
N LEU A 38 -9.04 12.27 16.91
CA LEU A 38 -8.04 11.20 16.88
C LEU A 38 -7.83 10.71 18.31
N VAL A 39 -8.35 9.53 18.62
CA VAL A 39 -7.86 8.78 19.79
C VAL A 39 -6.43 8.42 19.43
N ASN A 40 -5.47 9.15 20.01
CA ASN A 40 -4.06 8.85 19.88
C ASN A 40 -3.83 7.43 20.39
N LEU A 41 -3.36 6.55 19.50
CA LEU A 41 -3.02 5.19 19.88
C LEU A 41 -1.87 5.26 20.89
N PRO A 42 -1.90 4.44 21.95
CA PRO A 42 -0.77 4.37 22.85
C PRO A 42 0.45 3.85 22.09
N ARG A 43 1.63 4.30 22.50
CA ARG A 43 2.90 3.81 21.98
C ARG A 43 3.12 2.36 22.42
N THR A 44 3.59 1.50 21.53
CA THR A 44 3.95 0.11 21.88
C THR A 44 5.12 0.12 22.88
N SER A 45 4.95 -0.51 24.04
CA SER A 45 5.95 -0.52 25.11
C SER A 45 7.05 -1.57 24.87
N SER A 46 8.25 -1.34 25.40
CA SER A 46 9.38 -2.28 25.28
C SER A 46 9.07 -3.70 25.78
N THR A 47 8.21 -3.80 26.82
CA THR A 47 7.71 -5.10 27.32
C THR A 47 6.87 -5.83 26.28
N ARG A 48 6.00 -5.12 25.55
CA ARG A 48 5.16 -5.70 24.48
C ARG A 48 5.98 -6.09 23.25
N LEU A 49 6.98 -5.28 22.89
CA LEU A 49 7.93 -5.62 21.81
C LEU A 49 8.72 -6.90 22.10
N SER A 50 8.99 -7.17 23.38
CA SER A 50 9.74 -8.35 23.83
C SER A 50 8.83 -9.53 24.19
N SER A 51 7.51 -9.33 24.21
CA SER A 51 6.57 -10.37 24.63
C SER A 51 6.42 -11.42 23.53
N THR A 52 6.46 -12.68 23.91
CA THR A 52 6.25 -13.84 23.03
C THR A 52 4.83 -14.41 23.18
N SER A 53 3.92 -13.67 23.83
CA SER A 53 2.55 -14.16 24.05
C SER A 53 1.80 -14.25 22.72
N SER A 54 1.05 -15.33 22.51
CA SER A 54 0.26 -15.57 21.31
C SER A 54 -0.99 -14.68 21.20
N GLU A 55 -1.15 -13.69 22.07
CA GLU A 55 -2.37 -12.88 22.16
C GLU A 55 -2.44 -11.77 21.09
N THR A 56 -1.30 -11.30 20.61
CA THR A 56 -1.20 -10.14 19.71
C THR A 56 -0.12 -10.34 18.65
N ILE A 57 -0.28 -9.68 17.51
CA ILE A 57 0.65 -9.73 16.38
C ILE A 57 1.20 -8.33 16.12
N LEU A 58 2.51 -8.23 15.91
CA LEU A 58 3.17 -7.01 15.47
C LEU A 58 3.17 -6.97 13.94
N TYR A 59 2.42 -6.04 13.36
CA TYR A 59 2.26 -5.85 11.92
C TYR A 59 2.89 -4.54 11.47
N LEU A 60 3.88 -4.61 10.59
CA LEU A 60 4.53 -3.48 9.96
C LEU A 60 3.74 -2.99 8.74
N ALA A 61 3.28 -1.75 8.80
CA ALA A 61 2.68 -1.01 7.70
C ALA A 61 3.68 -0.04 7.07
N TYR A 62 3.69 0.02 5.74
CA TYR A 62 4.52 0.94 4.94
C TYR A 62 3.79 1.58 3.75
N GLY A 63 2.57 1.11 3.43
CA GLY A 63 1.77 1.58 2.31
C GLY A 63 0.47 2.23 2.77
N SER A 64 -0.65 1.90 2.11
CA SER A 64 -1.97 2.45 2.47
C SER A 64 -2.40 2.24 3.93
N ASN A 65 -1.87 1.19 4.59
CA ASN A 65 -2.11 0.90 6.01
C ASN A 65 -1.47 1.90 6.98
N LEU A 66 -0.64 2.83 6.50
CA LEU A 66 -0.19 3.94 7.32
C LEU A 66 -1.34 4.88 7.70
N SER A 67 -2.33 5.08 6.83
CA SER A 67 -3.44 6.00 7.14
C SER A 67 -4.58 5.30 7.88
N ALA A 68 -5.11 5.98 8.89
CA ALA A 68 -6.31 5.60 9.62
C ALA A 68 -7.55 5.50 8.70
N GLU A 69 -7.62 6.28 7.62
CA GLU A 69 -8.70 6.17 6.61
C GLU A 69 -8.77 4.74 6.06
N THR A 70 -7.62 4.16 5.75
CA THR A 70 -7.55 2.80 5.23
C THR A 70 -7.61 1.78 6.36
N PHE A 71 -6.72 1.91 7.34
CA PHE A 71 -6.47 0.88 8.35
C PHE A 71 -7.64 0.76 9.33
N LYS A 72 -8.06 1.87 9.94
CA LYS A 72 -9.17 1.87 10.91
C LYS A 72 -10.53 1.98 10.24
N GLY A 73 -10.64 2.83 9.20
CA GLY A 73 -11.91 3.11 8.53
C GLY A 73 -12.32 2.00 7.58
N THR A 74 -11.58 1.89 6.48
CA THR A 74 -11.94 1.05 5.33
C THR A 74 -11.86 -0.45 5.64
N ARG A 75 -10.85 -0.86 6.43
CA ARG A 75 -10.62 -2.25 6.85
C ARG A 75 -11.25 -2.59 8.21
N GLY A 76 -11.59 -1.59 9.02
CA GLY A 76 -12.19 -1.81 10.34
C GLY A 76 -11.21 -2.30 11.42
N ILE A 77 -9.89 -2.20 11.19
CA ILE A 77 -8.87 -2.69 12.11
C ILE A 77 -8.83 -1.83 13.37
N LYS A 78 -8.71 -2.48 14.53
CA LYS A 78 -8.60 -1.81 15.83
C LYS A 78 -7.22 -2.04 16.44
N PRO A 79 -6.19 -1.29 16.02
CA PRO A 79 -4.86 -1.45 16.60
C PRO A 79 -4.86 -1.13 18.10
N LEU A 80 -4.12 -1.94 18.86
CA LEU A 80 -3.94 -1.82 20.30
C LEU A 80 -2.89 -0.77 20.65
N SER A 81 -1.82 -0.71 19.86
CA SER A 81 -0.74 0.27 19.99
C SER A 81 -0.04 0.47 18.64
N ALA A 82 0.76 1.54 18.53
CA ALA A 82 1.56 1.82 17.35
C ALA A 82 2.98 2.29 17.72
N LEU A 83 3.95 2.05 16.83
CA LEU A 83 5.34 2.48 16.99
C LEU A 83 5.98 2.75 15.63
N ASN A 84 6.57 3.93 15.47
CA ASN A 84 7.37 4.26 14.28
C ASN A 84 8.66 3.45 14.30
N VAL A 85 9.02 2.86 13.15
CA VAL A 85 10.19 2.00 13.04
C VAL A 85 11.03 2.29 11.81
N HIS A 86 12.29 1.90 11.92
CA HIS A 86 13.26 1.81 10.85
C HIS A 86 13.59 0.35 10.56
N VAL A 87 13.59 -0.01 9.29
CA VAL A 87 13.84 -1.37 8.79
C VAL A 87 14.92 -1.30 7.70
N PRO A 88 16.21 -1.34 8.09
CA PRO A 88 17.32 -1.15 7.14
C PRO A 88 17.45 -2.30 6.13
N SER A 89 16.81 -3.45 6.38
CA SER A 89 16.85 -4.62 5.50
C SER A 89 15.87 -4.57 4.33
N LEU A 90 14.98 -3.57 4.27
CA LEU A 90 14.00 -3.41 3.20
C LEU A 90 14.08 -2.01 2.59
N ASP A 91 13.73 -1.88 1.31
CA ASP A 91 13.48 -0.61 0.63
C ASP A 91 12.00 -0.51 0.23
N LEU A 92 11.40 0.67 0.37
CA LEU A 92 10.11 0.99 -0.22
C LEU A 92 10.23 1.06 -1.74
N THR A 93 9.30 0.44 -2.44
CA THR A 93 9.18 0.48 -3.90
C THR A 93 7.72 0.69 -4.30
N PHE A 94 7.50 1.02 -5.57
CA PHE A 94 6.15 1.12 -6.16
C PHE A 94 6.03 0.16 -7.34
N SER A 95 6.35 -1.12 -7.09
CA SER A 95 6.45 -2.17 -8.10
C SER A 95 5.23 -3.10 -8.13
N LEU A 96 4.35 -3.05 -7.13
CA LEU A 96 3.12 -3.83 -7.17
C LEU A 96 2.21 -3.24 -8.25
N GLN A 97 1.87 -4.03 -9.26
CA GLN A 97 0.96 -3.61 -10.31
C GLN A 97 -0.45 -3.35 -9.78
N GLY A 98 -1.04 -2.26 -10.24
CA GLY A 98 -2.46 -1.99 -10.09
C GLY A 98 -3.17 -2.06 -11.43
N ILE A 99 -3.91 -1.00 -11.76
CA ILE A 99 -4.75 -0.90 -12.95
C ILE A 99 -4.23 0.26 -13.82
N PRO A 100 -3.85 0.00 -15.09
CA PRO A 100 -3.35 1.05 -15.97
C PRO A 100 -4.39 2.17 -16.17
N TYR A 101 -3.91 3.40 -16.28
CA TYR A 101 -4.69 4.65 -16.36
C TYR A 101 -5.51 5.03 -15.12
N VAL A 102 -5.52 4.23 -14.06
CA VAL A 102 -6.32 4.51 -12.85
C VAL A 102 -5.40 4.59 -11.65
N GLU A 103 -4.79 3.45 -11.29
CA GLU A 103 -3.86 3.32 -10.18
C GLU A 103 -2.76 2.38 -10.63
N PRO A 104 -1.77 2.87 -11.39
CA PRO A 104 -0.90 2.00 -12.15
C PRO A 104 -0.04 1.08 -11.28
N CYS A 105 0.36 1.56 -10.12
CA CYS A 105 1.08 0.77 -9.14
C CYS A 105 0.80 1.18 -7.69
N PHE A 106 1.13 0.26 -6.79
CA PHE A 106 1.02 0.34 -5.34
C PHE A 106 2.37 0.09 -4.67
N ALA A 107 2.44 0.39 -3.37
CA ALA A 107 3.65 0.19 -2.58
C ALA A 107 3.97 -1.31 -2.45
N ASN A 108 5.25 -1.64 -2.52
CA ASN A 108 5.80 -2.94 -2.19
C ASN A 108 7.14 -2.74 -1.48
N THR A 109 7.70 -3.79 -0.91
CA THR A 109 9.05 -3.78 -0.36
C THR A 109 9.94 -4.74 -1.10
N ARG A 110 11.22 -4.39 -1.27
CA ARG A 110 12.27 -5.32 -1.69
C ARG A 110 13.34 -5.39 -0.61
N TYR A 111 14.10 -6.48 -0.57
CA TYR A 111 15.28 -6.53 0.30
C TYR A 111 16.28 -5.46 -0.11
N HIS A 112 16.84 -4.75 0.87
CA HIS A 112 17.78 -3.66 0.63
C HIS A 112 19.05 -4.20 -0.03
N ILE A 113 19.35 -3.65 -1.20
CA ILE A 113 20.58 -3.95 -1.95
C ILE A 113 21.50 -2.72 -1.84
N PRO A 114 22.70 -2.86 -1.25
CA PRO A 114 23.63 -1.75 -1.08
C PRO A 114 23.94 -1.03 -2.40
N PRO A 115 24.24 0.29 -2.37
CA PRO A 115 24.49 1.08 -3.57
C PRO A 115 25.62 0.54 -4.47
N SER A 116 26.60 -0.17 -3.91
CA SER A 116 27.76 -0.72 -4.63
C SER A 116 27.41 -1.79 -5.67
N SER A 117 26.20 -2.34 -5.64
CA SER A 117 25.72 -3.35 -6.61
C SER A 117 24.61 -2.85 -7.54
N ARG A 118 24.25 -1.55 -7.51
CA ARG A 118 23.27 -0.99 -8.44
C ARG A 118 23.95 -0.60 -9.76
N SER A 119 23.64 -1.33 -10.82
CA SER A 119 23.92 -0.87 -12.20
C SER A 119 23.15 0.44 -12.41
N SER A 120 23.89 1.52 -12.62
CA SER A 120 23.39 2.89 -12.77
C SER A 120 22.58 3.06 -14.06
N THR A 121 21.35 2.57 -14.08
CA THR A 121 20.35 3.05 -15.03
C THR A 121 19.72 4.30 -14.41
N LYS A 122 20.37 5.45 -14.66
CA LYS A 122 19.90 6.77 -14.22
C LYS A 122 18.60 7.12 -14.95
N THR A 123 17.47 6.72 -14.38
CA THR A 123 16.25 7.52 -14.46
C THR A 123 16.22 8.35 -13.19
N ASP A 124 16.26 9.69 -13.28
CA ASP A 124 16.20 10.59 -12.11
C ASP A 124 14.78 10.66 -11.52
N TYR A 125 14.17 9.49 -11.30
CA TYR A 125 12.87 9.46 -10.67
C TYR A 125 13.02 9.55 -9.15
N HIS A 126 12.45 10.60 -8.56
CA HIS A 126 12.61 10.96 -7.15
C HIS A 126 12.34 9.82 -6.15
N LYS A 127 11.52 8.83 -6.50
CA LYS A 127 11.20 7.71 -5.60
C LYS A 127 12.42 6.82 -5.26
N ASP A 128 13.46 6.83 -6.09
CA ASP A 128 14.69 6.05 -5.87
C ASP A 128 15.78 6.80 -5.06
N ARG A 129 15.52 8.06 -4.67
CA ARG A 129 16.48 8.88 -3.91
C ARG A 129 16.62 8.48 -2.44
N TRP A 130 15.61 7.83 -1.87
CA TRP A 130 15.68 7.33 -0.50
C TRP A 130 16.50 6.04 -0.42
N THR A 131 17.56 6.06 0.41
CA THR A 131 18.53 4.97 0.49
C THR A 131 18.75 4.45 1.91
N LYS A 132 18.03 5.01 2.89
CA LYS A 132 18.21 4.67 4.31
C LYS A 132 17.38 3.46 4.75
N GLY A 133 16.86 2.65 3.83
CA GLY A 133 15.95 1.54 4.13
C GLY A 133 14.54 1.99 4.53
N LEU A 134 13.65 1.06 4.83
CA LEU A 134 12.22 1.32 4.98
C LEU A 134 11.91 2.03 6.30
N ILE A 135 11.04 3.03 6.24
CA ILE A 135 10.41 3.66 7.39
C ILE A 135 8.92 3.33 7.37
N GLY A 136 8.38 2.94 8.52
CA GLY A 136 6.99 2.53 8.63
C GLY A 136 6.48 2.57 10.06
N VAL A 137 5.31 2.00 10.26
CA VAL A 137 4.64 1.93 11.56
C VAL A 137 4.35 0.47 11.88
N VAL A 138 4.82 0.01 13.04
CA VAL A 138 4.37 -1.27 13.59
C VAL A 138 3.12 -1.03 14.41
N TYR A 139 2.05 -1.73 14.06
CA TYR A 139 0.84 -1.84 14.85
C TYR A 139 0.83 -3.15 15.63
N GLU A 140 0.41 -3.08 16.89
CA GLU A 140 0.01 -4.25 17.66
C GLU A 140 -1.47 -4.51 17.37
N VAL A 141 -1.80 -5.68 16.83
CA VAL A 141 -3.16 -6.05 16.42
C VAL A 141 -3.58 -7.39 17.00
N THR A 142 -4.88 -7.64 17.06
CA THR A 142 -5.41 -8.96 17.43
C THR A 142 -5.22 -9.96 16.28
N PRO A 143 -5.23 -11.28 16.54
CA PRO A 143 -5.21 -12.28 15.49
C PRO A 143 -6.38 -12.16 14.49
N GLU A 144 -7.54 -11.68 14.95
CA GLU A 144 -8.72 -11.43 14.12
C GLU A 144 -8.49 -10.28 13.13
N ASP A 145 -7.98 -9.16 13.64
CA ASP A 145 -7.60 -8.01 12.83
C ASP A 145 -6.50 -8.40 11.83
N TYR A 146 -5.52 -9.20 12.26
CA TYR A 146 -4.45 -9.66 11.37
C TYR A 146 -4.97 -10.53 10.22
N ARG A 147 -5.92 -11.45 10.47
CA ARG A 147 -6.60 -12.20 9.39
C ARG A 147 -7.32 -11.27 8.41
N THR A 148 -7.97 -10.21 8.92
CA THR A 148 -8.59 -9.20 8.07
C THR A 148 -7.57 -8.45 7.21
N ILE A 149 -6.38 -8.15 7.74
CA ILE A 149 -5.28 -7.55 6.98
C ILE A 149 -4.86 -8.49 5.84
N ILE A 150 -4.59 -9.76 6.12
CA ILE A 150 -4.20 -10.75 5.10
C ILE A 150 -5.27 -10.90 4.02
N ALA A 151 -6.55 -10.99 4.41
CA ALA A 151 -7.66 -11.10 3.49
C ALA A 151 -7.76 -9.90 2.52
N THR A 152 -7.51 -8.70 3.02
CA THR A 152 -7.72 -7.44 2.28
C THR A 152 -6.50 -6.96 1.50
N GLU A 153 -5.32 -7.53 1.74
CA GLU A 153 -4.08 -7.24 1.00
C GLU A 153 -3.85 -8.24 -0.16
N GLY A 154 -4.91 -8.93 -0.59
CA GLY A 154 -4.86 -9.87 -1.72
C GLY A 154 -4.95 -11.35 -1.33
N GLY A 155 -5.46 -11.65 -0.13
CA GLY A 155 -5.80 -13.01 0.31
C GLY A 155 -4.63 -13.99 0.30
N GLY A 156 -3.40 -13.50 0.48
CA GLY A 156 -2.16 -14.29 0.40
C GLY A 156 -1.69 -14.66 -1.01
N ALA A 157 -2.35 -14.17 -2.07
CA ALA A 157 -1.99 -14.51 -3.45
C ALA A 157 -1.01 -13.53 -4.09
N SER A 158 -0.94 -12.28 -3.60
CA SER A 158 -0.07 -11.22 -4.17
C SER A 158 1.11 -10.85 -3.27
N TYR A 159 1.02 -11.09 -1.96
CA TYR A 159 2.09 -10.83 -1.01
C TYR A 159 2.37 -12.07 -0.17
N HIS A 160 3.63 -12.26 0.19
CA HIS A 160 4.07 -13.21 1.19
C HIS A 160 4.15 -12.51 2.55
N ASP A 161 3.66 -13.19 3.59
CA ASP A 161 3.91 -12.79 4.96
C ASP A 161 5.35 -13.15 5.35
N VAL A 162 6.14 -12.14 5.68
CA VAL A 162 7.54 -12.29 6.07
C VAL A 162 7.80 -11.58 7.40
N ILE A 163 8.71 -12.12 8.19
CA ILE A 163 9.10 -11.53 9.47
C ILE A 163 10.41 -10.78 9.29
N VAL A 164 10.43 -9.49 9.64
CA VAL A 164 11.59 -8.62 9.49
C VAL A 164 12.03 -7.99 10.81
N PRO A 165 13.34 -7.72 10.98
CA PRO A 165 13.84 -6.98 12.13
C PRO A 165 13.51 -5.48 11.99
N CYS A 166 12.87 -4.94 13.01
CA CYS A 166 12.48 -3.54 13.13
C CYS A 166 13.22 -2.86 14.28
N TYR A 167 13.59 -1.60 14.11
CA TYR A 167 14.24 -0.78 15.11
C TYR A 167 13.33 0.39 15.47
N ALA A 168 13.09 0.62 16.76
CA ALA A 168 12.21 1.70 17.20
C ALA A 168 12.81 3.07 16.89
N LEU A 169 12.03 3.95 16.26
CA LEU A 169 12.42 5.35 16.06
C LEU A 169 12.13 6.18 17.33
N PRO A 170 13.03 7.10 17.73
CA PRO A 170 12.76 8.05 18.80
C PRO A 170 11.53 8.91 18.49
N GLU A 171 10.81 9.34 19.53
CA GLU A 171 9.70 10.28 19.37
C GLU A 171 10.21 11.63 18.84
N GLY A 172 9.49 12.22 17.89
CA GLY A 172 9.88 13.51 17.31
C GLY A 172 11.21 13.49 16.55
N ALA A 173 11.69 12.30 16.13
CA ALA A 173 12.88 12.18 15.30
C ALA A 173 12.69 12.99 14.01
N LYS A 174 13.65 13.87 13.68
CA LYS A 174 13.59 14.69 12.46
C LYS A 174 14.30 14.06 11.29
N THR A 175 15.42 13.40 11.58
CA THR A 175 16.28 12.72 10.61
C THR A 175 16.32 11.24 10.89
N VAL A 176 16.66 10.45 9.88
CA VAL A 176 16.84 9.01 9.99
C VAL A 176 18.33 8.70 9.86
N ASP A 177 18.90 7.99 10.82
CA ASP A 177 20.23 7.43 10.68
C ASP A 177 20.18 6.18 9.79
N PRO A 178 21.04 6.06 8.76
CA PRO A 178 21.07 4.86 7.91
C PRO A 178 21.34 3.56 8.66
N ILE A 179 22.00 3.66 9.82
CA ILE A 179 22.28 2.54 10.73
C ILE A 179 21.48 2.79 12.01
N PRO A 180 20.42 2.00 12.28
CA PRO A 180 19.62 2.20 13.47
C PRO A 180 20.39 1.88 14.74
N SER A 181 20.08 2.62 15.81
CA SER A 181 20.53 2.30 17.16
C SER A 181 19.47 1.48 17.92
N GLY A 182 19.89 0.74 18.94
CA GLY A 182 18.99 -0.04 19.79
C GLY A 182 18.83 -1.51 19.40
N ALA A 183 18.08 -2.25 20.21
CA ALA A 183 17.82 -3.67 20.00
C ALA A 183 16.68 -3.86 18.99
N PRO A 184 16.86 -4.71 17.96
CA PRO A 184 15.79 -5.02 17.02
C PRO A 184 14.70 -5.87 17.68
N PHE A 185 13.48 -5.75 17.17
CA PHE A 185 12.37 -6.68 17.44
C PHE A 185 11.79 -7.19 16.11
N LYS A 186 10.95 -8.22 16.15
CA LYS A 186 10.40 -8.84 14.93
C LYS A 186 8.96 -8.39 14.69
N ALA A 187 8.64 -8.07 13.44
CA ALA A 187 7.28 -7.80 13.01
C ALA A 187 6.96 -8.52 11.70
N HIS A 188 5.70 -8.91 11.53
CA HIS A 188 5.15 -9.40 10.28
C HIS A 188 4.99 -8.24 9.31
N THR A 189 5.31 -8.46 8.04
CA THR A 189 5.07 -7.53 6.96
C THR A 189 4.71 -8.28 5.70
N LEU A 190 4.09 -7.59 4.76
CA LEU A 190 3.71 -8.15 3.48
C LEU A 190 4.75 -7.75 2.44
N LEU A 191 5.32 -8.71 1.74
CA LEU A 191 6.32 -8.49 0.69
C LEU A 191 5.95 -9.34 -0.52
N ARG A 192 5.85 -8.72 -1.70
CA ARG A 192 5.80 -9.48 -2.96
C ARG A 192 7.23 -9.65 -3.45
N PRO A 193 7.80 -10.87 -3.43
CA PRO A 193 9.16 -11.08 -3.87
C PRO A 193 9.29 -10.76 -5.36
N GLU A 194 10.48 -10.30 -5.75
CA GLU A 194 10.84 -10.26 -7.16
C GLU A 194 11.06 -11.71 -7.60
N PRO A 195 10.42 -12.17 -8.68
CA PRO A 195 10.55 -13.55 -9.10
C PRO A 195 11.99 -13.85 -9.48
N THR A 196 12.47 -14.98 -8.99
CA THR A 196 13.78 -15.52 -9.40
C THR A 196 13.66 -16.12 -10.80
N GLU A 197 14.78 -16.24 -11.54
CA GLU A 197 14.77 -16.81 -12.91
C GLU A 197 14.19 -18.24 -12.97
N GLU A 198 14.08 -18.93 -11.84
CA GLU A 198 13.58 -20.30 -11.69
C GLU A 198 12.08 -20.40 -11.33
N GLU A 199 11.39 -19.30 -11.01
CA GLU A 199 9.98 -19.32 -10.61
C GLU A 199 9.03 -19.21 -11.81
N HIS A 200 8.40 -20.34 -12.14
CA HIS A 200 7.49 -20.50 -13.26
C HIS A 200 6.18 -19.69 -13.11
N ALA A 201 5.94 -18.77 -14.04
CA ALA A 201 4.68 -18.46 -14.74
C ALA A 201 3.37 -18.21 -13.95
N THR A 202 3.27 -18.35 -12.63
CA THR A 202 2.05 -18.03 -11.85
C THR A 202 2.07 -16.63 -11.24
N ASP A 203 3.25 -16.06 -11.00
CA ASP A 203 3.47 -14.87 -10.18
C ASP A 203 3.32 -13.54 -10.94
N GLY A 204 2.16 -13.36 -11.56
CA GLY A 204 1.78 -12.12 -12.25
C GLY A 204 2.75 -11.73 -13.37
N ILE A 205 2.67 -10.48 -13.81
CA ILE A 205 3.59 -9.92 -14.80
C ILE A 205 4.73 -9.25 -14.06
N VAL A 206 5.94 -9.30 -14.60
CA VAL A 206 7.10 -8.61 -14.05
C VAL A 206 7.42 -7.47 -15.00
N ARG A 207 7.46 -6.24 -14.49
CA ARG A 207 7.91 -5.11 -15.30
C ARG A 207 9.43 -5.19 -15.48
N PRO A 208 9.96 -4.97 -16.69
CA PRO A 208 11.41 -4.97 -16.91
C PRO A 208 12.17 -3.98 -16.02
N ASP A 209 11.55 -2.82 -15.76
CA ASP A 209 12.00 -1.84 -14.80
C ASP A 209 10.96 -1.72 -13.67
N PRO A 210 11.24 -2.26 -12.46
CA PRO A 210 10.36 -2.14 -11.30
C PRO A 210 10.13 -0.70 -10.84
N SER A 211 11.00 0.24 -11.22
CA SER A 211 10.88 1.67 -10.90
C SER A 211 10.12 2.46 -11.98
N TYR A 212 9.70 1.83 -13.07
CA TYR A 212 9.11 2.55 -14.20
C TYR A 212 7.80 3.29 -13.87
N ALA A 213 6.87 2.61 -13.19
CA ALA A 213 5.49 3.07 -13.00
C ALA A 213 5.37 4.15 -11.91
N GLN A 214 4.41 5.05 -12.09
CA GLN A 214 4.07 6.10 -11.12
C GLN A 214 2.82 5.72 -10.32
N ALA A 215 2.88 5.88 -9.01
CA ALA A 215 1.73 5.68 -8.14
C ALA A 215 0.72 6.82 -8.30
N SER A 216 -0.57 6.57 -8.12
CA SER A 216 -1.58 7.63 -8.25
C SER A 216 -1.49 8.68 -7.14
N ALA A 217 -1.91 9.90 -7.42
CA ALA A 217 -2.00 10.97 -6.41
C ALA A 217 -2.89 10.59 -5.21
N ARG A 218 -3.95 9.82 -5.47
CA ARG A 218 -4.85 9.29 -4.44
C ARG A 218 -4.14 8.26 -3.56
N TYR A 219 -3.30 7.39 -4.13
CA TYR A 219 -2.58 6.40 -3.34
C TYR A 219 -1.45 7.04 -2.52
N LEU A 220 -0.66 7.94 -3.14
CA LEU A 220 0.39 8.69 -2.42
C LEU A 220 -0.19 9.52 -1.28
N LYS A 221 -1.41 10.08 -1.44
CA LYS A 221 -2.15 10.73 -0.36
C LYS A 221 -2.28 9.84 0.88
N LEU A 222 -2.63 8.56 0.72
CA LEU A 222 -2.82 7.66 1.86
C LEU A 222 -1.51 7.44 2.62
N ILE A 223 -0.40 7.32 1.89
CA ILE A 223 0.94 7.16 2.50
C ILE A 223 1.32 8.45 3.25
N THR A 224 1.20 9.61 2.60
CA THR A 224 1.60 10.89 3.22
C THR A 224 0.71 11.25 4.40
N SER A 225 -0.61 11.10 4.28
CA SER A 225 -1.53 11.38 5.40
C SER A 225 -1.31 10.43 6.57
N GLY A 226 -1.05 9.14 6.31
CA GLY A 226 -0.64 8.21 7.37
C GLY A 226 0.70 8.61 8.00
N GLY A 227 1.65 9.07 7.21
CA GLY A 227 2.92 9.60 7.72
C GLY A 227 2.76 10.81 8.63
N GLU A 228 1.84 11.72 8.29
CA GLU A 228 1.47 12.87 9.12
C GLU A 228 0.74 12.45 10.41
N GLU A 229 -0.23 11.55 10.31
CA GLU A 229 -0.99 11.00 11.45
C GLU A 229 -0.07 10.33 12.49
N HIS A 230 1.04 9.76 12.02
CA HIS A 230 2.03 9.06 12.86
C HIS A 230 3.27 9.89 13.18
N GLU A 231 3.34 11.15 12.74
CA GLU A 231 4.50 12.02 12.94
C GLU A 231 5.82 11.33 12.52
N LEU A 232 5.83 10.72 11.31
CA LEU A 232 7.05 10.14 10.74
C LEU A 232 8.14 11.22 10.56
N PRO A 233 9.43 10.83 10.54
CA PRO A 233 10.52 11.79 10.50
C PRO A 233 10.41 12.83 9.39
N GLU A 234 10.68 14.11 9.70
CA GLU A 234 10.58 15.23 8.76
C GLU A 234 11.34 14.96 7.45
N GLU A 235 12.53 14.37 7.55
CA GLU A 235 13.36 13.98 6.40
C GLU A 235 12.68 12.92 5.51
N TYR A 236 12.02 11.92 6.12
CA TYR A 236 11.31 10.89 5.36
C TYR A 236 10.04 11.44 4.71
N MET A 237 9.33 12.31 5.42
CA MET A 237 8.17 13.00 4.86
C MET A 237 8.56 13.88 3.67
N ALA A 238 9.68 14.60 3.76
CA ALA A 238 10.23 15.37 2.63
C ALA A 238 10.49 14.50 1.40
N TYR A 239 11.02 13.28 1.58
CA TYR A 239 11.16 12.30 0.51
C TYR A 239 9.79 11.90 -0.08
N LEU A 240 8.83 11.50 0.76
CA LEU A 240 7.51 11.06 0.30
C LEU A 240 6.77 12.14 -0.50
N TYR A 241 6.91 13.41 -0.11
CA TYR A 241 6.28 14.53 -0.83
C TYR A 241 6.91 14.83 -2.18
N ASN A 242 8.17 14.48 -2.38
CA ASN A 242 8.85 14.65 -3.65
C ASN A 242 8.54 13.51 -4.65
N ILE A 243 7.85 12.46 -4.23
CA ILE A 243 7.40 11.39 -5.14
C ILE A 243 6.33 11.95 -6.06
N ARG A 244 6.65 12.03 -7.36
CA ARG A 244 5.71 12.52 -8.37
C ARG A 244 4.58 11.51 -8.60
N PRO A 245 3.30 11.94 -8.52
CA PRO A 245 2.17 11.09 -8.81
C PRO A 245 1.94 10.90 -10.31
N TYR A 246 1.30 9.79 -10.67
CA TYR A 246 0.70 9.57 -11.98
C TYR A 246 -0.44 10.56 -12.24
N THR A 247 -0.43 11.18 -13.41
CA THR A 247 -1.44 12.11 -13.90
C THR A 247 -1.74 11.89 -15.38
N ILE A 248 -3.02 11.91 -15.73
CA ILE A 248 -3.45 11.87 -17.13
C ILE A 248 -3.41 13.29 -17.70
N THR A 249 -2.51 13.53 -18.66
CA THR A 249 -2.35 14.84 -19.30
C THR A 249 -2.93 14.89 -20.71
N THR A 250 -3.12 13.75 -21.36
CA THR A 250 -3.61 13.69 -22.75
C THR A 250 -5.05 13.17 -22.87
N MET A 251 -5.78 13.63 -23.90
CA MET A 251 -7.12 13.12 -24.21
C MET A 251 -7.10 11.65 -24.64
N ARG A 252 -5.99 11.18 -25.23
CA ARG A 252 -5.81 9.76 -25.58
C ARG A 252 -5.74 8.89 -24.34
N GLN A 253 -4.95 9.27 -23.33
CA GLN A 253 -4.91 8.57 -22.05
C GLN A 253 -6.28 8.58 -21.37
N ARG A 254 -7.06 9.67 -21.45
CA ARG A 254 -8.45 9.70 -20.94
C ARG A 254 -9.36 8.70 -21.65
N ALA A 255 -9.23 8.56 -22.98
CA ALA A 255 -9.98 7.54 -23.72
C ALA A 255 -9.55 6.12 -23.31
N GLY A 256 -8.25 5.86 -23.13
CA GLY A 256 -7.73 4.60 -22.60
C GLY A 256 -8.29 4.28 -21.21
N GLN A 257 -8.31 5.27 -20.32
CA GLN A 257 -8.93 5.17 -19.00
C GLN A 257 -10.40 4.79 -19.08
N ALA A 258 -11.17 5.44 -19.96
CA ALA A 258 -12.59 5.14 -20.13
C ALA A 258 -12.81 3.67 -20.56
N ILE A 259 -11.97 3.13 -21.45
CA ILE A 259 -12.05 1.72 -21.86
C ILE A 259 -11.80 0.78 -20.67
N ILE A 260 -10.76 1.04 -19.88
CA ILE A 260 -10.46 0.24 -18.68
C ILE A 260 -11.61 0.30 -17.66
N VAL A 261 -12.09 1.51 -17.34
CA VAL A 261 -13.14 1.72 -16.33
C VAL A 261 -14.47 1.10 -16.74
N THR A 262 -14.82 1.15 -18.03
CA THR A 262 -16.11 0.64 -18.50
C THR A 262 -16.11 -0.86 -18.78
N THR A 263 -14.98 -1.44 -19.17
CA THR A 263 -14.92 -2.83 -19.62
C THR A 263 -14.29 -3.76 -18.58
N TRP A 264 -13.14 -3.37 -18.02
CA TRP A 264 -12.33 -4.25 -17.17
C TRP A 264 -12.66 -4.08 -15.68
N LEU A 265 -12.86 -2.84 -15.24
CA LEU A 265 -13.12 -2.53 -13.83
C LEU A 265 -14.36 -3.25 -13.24
N PRO A 266 -15.51 -3.33 -13.94
CA PRO A 266 -16.68 -4.02 -13.39
C PRO A 266 -16.45 -5.52 -13.21
N ILE A 267 -15.67 -6.14 -14.10
CA ILE A 267 -15.29 -7.56 -14.00
C ILE A 267 -14.38 -7.77 -12.80
N LEU A 268 -13.38 -6.89 -12.62
CA LEU A 268 -12.48 -6.95 -11.46
C LEU A 268 -13.25 -6.81 -10.15
N LEU A 269 -14.20 -5.86 -10.07
CA LEU A 269 -15.05 -5.67 -8.89
C LEU A 269 -15.93 -6.89 -8.62
N MET A 270 -16.46 -7.54 -9.66
CA MET A 270 -17.20 -8.79 -9.52
C MET A 270 -16.32 -9.91 -8.95
N LEU A 271 -15.09 -10.07 -9.46
CA LEU A 271 -14.14 -11.09 -8.98
C LEU A 271 -13.76 -10.86 -7.51
N PHE A 272 -13.51 -9.61 -7.11
CA PHE A 272 -13.28 -9.28 -5.70
C PHE A 272 -14.52 -9.56 -4.83
N GLY A 273 -15.72 -9.29 -5.36
CA GLY A 273 -16.98 -9.64 -4.70
C GLY A 273 -17.08 -11.15 -4.43
N LEU A 274 -16.75 -11.98 -5.42
CA LEU A 274 -16.69 -13.43 -5.25
C LEU A 274 -15.61 -13.85 -4.24
N GLY A 275 -14.44 -13.20 -4.25
CA GLY A 275 -13.37 -13.45 -3.30
C GLY A 275 -13.84 -13.32 -1.85
N LYS A 276 -14.64 -12.29 -1.55
CA LYS A 276 -15.23 -12.11 -0.22
C LYS A 276 -16.25 -13.18 0.16
N VAL A 277 -17.03 -13.67 -0.80
CA VAL A 277 -18.06 -14.69 -0.55
C VAL A 277 -17.42 -16.06 -0.31
N PHE A 278 -16.28 -16.32 -0.93
CA PHE A 278 -15.62 -17.63 -0.90
C PHE A 278 -14.36 -17.71 -0.03
N ALA A 279 -13.93 -16.60 0.59
CA ALA A 279 -12.80 -16.61 1.51
C ALA A 279 -13.10 -17.52 2.72
N ASP A 280 -12.09 -18.26 3.15
CA ASP A 280 -12.17 -19.08 4.36
C ASP A 280 -12.02 -18.25 5.64
N ASP A 281 -12.08 -18.91 6.80
CA ASP A 281 -11.93 -18.29 8.11
C ASP A 281 -10.52 -17.68 8.33
N GLU A 282 -9.53 -18.06 7.50
CA GLU A 282 -8.19 -17.44 7.49
C GLU A 282 -8.11 -16.23 6.54
N GLY A 283 -9.18 -15.94 5.79
CA GLY A 283 -9.23 -14.86 4.80
C GLY A 283 -8.62 -15.23 3.44
N LYS A 284 -8.28 -16.51 3.22
CA LYS A 284 -7.71 -17.00 1.96
C LYS A 284 -8.82 -17.36 0.98
N ILE A 285 -8.67 -16.91 -0.26
CA ILE A 285 -9.60 -17.26 -1.34
C ILE A 285 -9.30 -18.66 -1.89
N PRO A 286 -10.28 -19.40 -2.44
CA PRO A 286 -10.05 -20.71 -3.02
C PRO A 286 -9.08 -20.64 -4.19
N GLY A 287 -8.20 -21.65 -4.32
CA GLY A 287 -7.16 -21.67 -5.35
C GLY A 287 -7.65 -21.53 -6.79
N TRP A 288 -8.85 -22.03 -7.11
CA TRP A 288 -9.45 -21.85 -8.44
C TRP A 288 -9.79 -20.38 -8.74
N LEU A 289 -10.28 -19.64 -7.73
CA LEU A 289 -10.64 -18.23 -7.86
C LEU A 289 -9.37 -17.37 -7.94
N ALA A 290 -8.36 -17.68 -7.13
CA ALA A 290 -7.03 -17.08 -7.24
C ALA A 290 -6.45 -17.27 -8.66
N SER A 291 -6.60 -18.46 -9.23
CA SER A 291 -6.17 -18.77 -10.60
C SER A 291 -6.90 -17.92 -11.65
N VAL A 292 -8.23 -17.79 -11.53
CA VAL A 292 -9.04 -16.94 -12.41
C VAL A 292 -8.62 -15.47 -12.31
N MET A 293 -8.40 -14.95 -11.11
CA MET A 293 -7.92 -13.58 -10.89
C MET A 293 -6.52 -13.37 -11.47
N GLY A 294 -5.63 -14.36 -11.37
CA GLY A 294 -4.31 -14.34 -11.99
C GLY A 294 -4.38 -14.28 -13.52
N VAL A 295 -5.23 -15.10 -14.14
CA VAL A 295 -5.46 -15.08 -15.61
C VAL A 295 -6.07 -13.75 -16.05
N PHE A 296 -7.06 -13.24 -15.31
CA PHE A 296 -7.67 -11.93 -15.57
C PHE A 296 -6.62 -10.81 -15.58
N THR A 297 -5.76 -10.78 -14.55
CA THR A 297 -4.71 -9.77 -14.42
C THR A 297 -3.72 -9.84 -15.58
N LYS A 298 -3.29 -11.05 -15.96
CA LYS A 298 -2.41 -11.25 -17.13
C LYS A 298 -3.05 -10.79 -18.43
N ALA A 299 -4.32 -11.11 -18.64
CA ALA A 299 -5.05 -10.71 -19.84
C ALA A 299 -5.22 -9.18 -19.94
N LEU A 300 -5.56 -8.52 -18.83
CA LEU A 300 -5.67 -7.06 -18.75
C LEU A 300 -4.36 -6.38 -19.14
N TRP A 301 -3.26 -6.80 -18.53
CA TRP A 301 -1.95 -6.18 -18.78
C TRP A 301 -1.40 -6.53 -20.17
N ALA A 302 -1.62 -7.74 -20.69
CA ALA A 302 -1.28 -8.09 -22.07
C ALA A 302 -2.06 -7.22 -23.07
N TYR A 303 -3.36 -7.02 -22.84
CA TYR A 303 -4.18 -6.11 -23.65
C TYR A 303 -3.67 -4.67 -23.58
N TYR A 304 -3.30 -4.20 -22.38
CA TYR A 304 -2.70 -2.88 -22.21
C TYR A 304 -1.39 -2.74 -22.99
N ASP A 305 -0.42 -3.64 -22.81
CA ASP A 305 0.92 -3.52 -23.41
C ASP A 305 0.87 -3.67 -24.94
N LEU A 306 0.04 -4.58 -25.45
CA LEU A 306 -0.04 -4.87 -26.88
C LEU A 306 -0.93 -3.89 -27.64
N VAL A 307 -1.95 -3.32 -26.99
CA VAL A 307 -2.97 -2.48 -27.63
C VAL A 307 -3.04 -1.09 -26.99
N LEU A 308 -3.46 -0.98 -25.72
CA LEU A 308 -3.84 0.31 -25.16
C LEU A 308 -2.66 1.29 -25.09
N LYS A 309 -1.51 0.86 -24.59
CA LYS A 309 -0.31 1.69 -24.49
C LYS A 309 0.09 2.27 -25.85
N LYS A 310 0.01 1.47 -26.91
CA LYS A 310 0.38 1.87 -28.28
C LYS A 310 -0.62 2.84 -28.91
N THR A 311 -1.92 2.67 -28.62
CA THR A 311 -2.99 3.48 -29.23
C THR A 311 -3.34 4.73 -28.43
N PHE A 312 -3.40 4.61 -27.10
CA PHE A 312 -3.90 5.63 -26.17
C PHE A 312 -2.80 6.31 -25.36
N GLY A 313 -1.55 5.86 -25.49
CA GLY A 313 -0.41 6.38 -24.73
C GLY A 313 -0.22 5.68 -23.39
N ASP A 314 0.81 6.07 -22.66
CA ASP A 314 1.24 5.41 -21.43
C ASP A 314 0.18 5.49 -20.30
N GLY A 315 -0.21 4.34 -19.76
CA GLY A 315 -1.13 4.23 -18.63
C GLY A 315 -0.43 4.07 -17.29
N GLU A 316 0.90 4.09 -17.26
CA GLU A 316 1.72 3.94 -16.06
C GLU A 316 2.58 5.17 -15.76
N ARG A 317 2.75 6.06 -16.75
CA ARG A 317 3.47 7.33 -16.60
C ARG A 317 2.71 8.51 -17.17
N THR A 318 2.97 9.67 -16.58
CA THR A 318 2.50 10.95 -17.07
C THR A 318 3.18 11.35 -18.39
N ILE A 319 2.33 11.66 -19.36
CA ILE A 319 2.56 12.36 -20.63
C ILE A 319 3.32 13.70 -20.59
N GLY A 320 4.58 13.81 -21.03
CA GLY A 320 5.16 15.11 -21.45
C GLY A 320 5.83 15.94 -20.36
N GLU A 321 6.35 15.28 -19.33
CA GLU A 321 7.05 15.92 -18.20
C GLU A 321 8.50 15.36 -18.07
N ASP A 322 9.06 14.79 -19.14
CA ASP A 322 10.42 14.19 -19.15
C ASP A 322 11.54 15.25 -19.17
N GLY A 323 11.20 16.56 -19.25
CA GLY A 323 12.13 17.69 -19.16
C GLY A 323 12.00 18.56 -17.91
N ASP A 324 10.93 18.39 -17.12
CA ASP A 324 10.53 19.29 -16.02
C ASP A 324 10.28 18.49 -14.71
N GLU A 325 11.13 17.50 -14.44
CA GLU A 325 10.93 16.50 -13.38
C GLU A 325 10.90 17.10 -11.96
N GLU A 326 11.74 18.11 -11.70
CA GLU A 326 11.71 18.88 -10.44
C GLU A 326 10.39 19.65 -10.27
N GLU A 327 9.84 20.21 -11.36
CA GLU A 327 8.70 21.13 -11.30
C GLU A 327 7.38 20.37 -11.05
N GLY A 328 7.23 19.16 -11.58
CA GLY A 328 6.04 18.31 -11.36
C GLY A 328 5.88 17.85 -9.90
N GLY A 329 6.97 17.45 -9.24
CA GLY A 329 6.98 17.09 -7.82
C GLY A 329 6.73 18.32 -6.93
N LYS A 330 7.42 19.43 -7.22
CA LYS A 330 7.23 20.72 -6.53
C LYS A 330 5.79 21.21 -6.67
N ARG A 331 5.19 21.19 -7.86
CA ARG A 331 3.80 21.64 -8.10
C ARG A 331 2.79 20.85 -7.28
N TRP A 332 2.88 19.51 -7.25
CA TRP A 332 1.96 18.70 -6.45
C TRP A 332 2.13 18.96 -4.94
N CYS A 333 3.37 19.10 -4.48
CA CYS A 333 3.66 19.47 -3.10
C CYS A 333 3.07 20.86 -2.76
N GLU A 334 3.29 21.85 -3.63
CA GLU A 334 2.86 23.23 -3.44
C GLU A 334 1.34 23.40 -3.46
N GLU A 335 0.66 22.78 -4.43
CA GLU A 335 -0.80 22.80 -4.56
C GLU A 335 -1.49 22.28 -3.30
N ARG A 336 -0.82 21.41 -2.55
CA ARG A 336 -1.45 20.64 -1.50
C ARG A 336 -0.98 20.96 -0.08
N PHE A 337 0.30 21.27 0.09
CA PHE A 337 0.93 21.52 1.39
C PHE A 337 1.45 22.97 1.51
N GLY A 338 1.38 23.73 0.42
CA GLY A 338 1.79 25.13 0.37
C GLY A 338 3.30 25.31 0.20
N ARG A 339 3.68 26.39 -0.49
CA ARG A 339 5.07 26.73 -0.87
C ARG A 339 6.08 26.64 0.28
N LYS A 340 5.70 27.11 1.48
CA LYS A 340 6.59 27.22 2.64
C LYS A 340 7.09 25.86 3.15
N TRP A 341 6.29 24.81 3.01
CA TRP A 341 6.65 23.46 3.46
C TRP A 341 7.57 22.78 2.43
N CYS A 342 7.28 22.95 1.14
CA CYS A 342 8.09 22.40 0.04
C CYS A 342 9.45 23.11 -0.11
N GLU A 343 9.56 24.41 0.17
CA GLU A 343 10.87 25.09 0.22
C GLU A 343 11.75 24.58 1.37
N LYS A 344 11.15 24.10 2.47
CA LYS A 344 11.87 23.53 3.61
C LYS A 344 12.38 22.12 3.31
N SER A 345 11.65 21.31 2.53
CA SER A 345 12.08 19.97 2.11
C SER A 345 13.26 20.00 1.14
N VAL A 346 13.28 20.96 0.20
CA VAL A 346 14.40 21.14 -0.76
C VAL A 346 15.70 21.57 -0.07
N ARG A 347 15.65 22.25 1.08
CA ARG A 347 16.86 22.67 1.82
C ARG A 347 17.48 21.57 2.69
N LEU A 348 16.81 20.43 2.83
CA LEU A 348 17.30 19.28 3.61
C LEU A 348 18.02 18.23 2.72
N GLU A 349 18.03 18.42 1.40
CA GLU A 349 18.85 17.63 0.44
C GLU A 349 20.36 17.97 0.51
#